data_AF-A0A246FIT0-F1
#
_entry.id   AF-A0A246FIT0-F1
#
_cell.length_a   1.000
_cell.length_b   1.000
_cell.length_c   1.000
_cell.angle_alpha   90.00
_cell.angle_beta   90.00
_cell.angle_gamma   90.00
#
_symmetry.space_group_name_H-M   'P 1'
#
loop_
_entity.id
_entity.type
_entity.pdbx_description
1 polymer ?
#
loop_
_entity_poly.entity_id
_entity_poly.type
_entity_poly.pdbx_seq_one_letter_code
_entity_poly.pdbx_strand_id
1 'polypeptide(L)'
;MRHLLLSALAALTLTLGSCEKEPLCGCMPPPRPAITAAALTQASTWYLSEYTAAGQITRDYSIKDRFALRFAPDGSYRRILLSDDSETAGTWKLNNPDNRMLILTDHKGDPQEFVVQDATNETLFLYRPAKTGSPDAYLFKTVR
;
A
#
# COMPACT_ATOMS: atom_id res chain seq x y z
N MET A 1 68.86 28.99 -13.60
CA MET A 1 68.40 29.13 -15.00
C MET A 1 66.92 28.77 -15.07
N ARG A 2 66.10 29.68 -15.63
CA ARG A 2 64.79 29.47 -16.28
C ARG A 2 63.69 28.77 -15.47
N HIS A 3 62.75 29.52 -14.89
CA HIS A 3 61.55 30.14 -15.50
C HIS A 3 60.33 29.21 -15.56
N LEU A 4 59.33 29.61 -14.76
CA LEU A 4 57.89 29.69 -15.06
C LEU A 4 57.17 28.43 -15.54
N LEU A 5 56.16 28.02 -14.77
CA LEU A 5 54.76 28.00 -15.22
C LEU A 5 53.83 27.90 -14.01
N LEU A 6 53.22 29.04 -13.66
CA LEU A 6 52.01 29.10 -12.85
C LEU A 6 50.91 28.32 -13.58
N SER A 7 50.32 27.32 -12.94
CA SER A 7 49.04 26.75 -13.36
C SER A 7 47.98 27.21 -12.37
N ALA A 8 47.22 28.23 -12.77
CA ALA A 8 46.03 28.68 -12.09
C ALA A 8 44.92 27.62 -12.29
N LEU A 9 44.52 26.94 -11.22
CA LEU A 9 43.24 26.22 -11.22
C LEU A 9 42.15 27.19 -10.77
N ALA A 10 41.23 27.46 -11.70
CA ALA A 10 40.05 28.25 -11.50
C ALA A 10 39.13 27.61 -10.45
N ALA A 11 38.78 28.38 -9.42
CA ALA A 11 37.71 28.06 -8.50
C ALA A 11 36.36 28.16 -9.22
N LEU A 12 35.70 27.02 -9.47
CA LEU A 12 34.29 27.00 -9.82
C LEU A 12 33.48 27.03 -8.52
N THR A 13 33.14 28.23 -8.05
CA THR A 13 32.07 28.41 -7.08
C THR A 13 30.74 28.13 -7.77
N LEU A 14 30.24 26.91 -7.62
CA LEU A 14 28.83 26.63 -7.91
C LEU A 14 28.01 27.36 -6.85
N THR A 15 27.47 28.53 -7.22
CA THR A 15 26.38 29.13 -6.47
C THR A 15 25.22 28.16 -6.54
N LEU A 16 25.01 27.38 -5.47
CA LEU A 16 23.73 26.73 -5.22
C LEU A 16 22.72 27.86 -5.11
N GLY A 17 22.03 28.13 -6.22
CA GLY A 17 20.86 28.97 -6.25
C GLY A 17 19.94 28.48 -5.15
N SER A 18 19.80 29.31 -4.13
CA SER A 18 18.73 29.23 -3.15
C SER A 18 17.43 29.06 -3.92
N CYS A 19 16.78 27.88 -3.81
CA CYS A 19 15.41 27.74 -4.23
C CYS A 19 14.58 28.68 -3.35
N GLU A 20 14.43 29.93 -3.80
CA GLU A 20 13.40 30.82 -3.34
C GLU A 20 12.07 30.09 -3.54
N LYS A 21 11.39 29.77 -2.44
CA LYS A 21 10.06 29.18 -2.45
C LYS A 21 9.12 30.19 -3.11
N GLU A 22 8.87 30.00 -4.41
CA GLU A 22 7.69 30.58 -5.02
C GLU A 22 6.45 30.03 -4.29
N PRO A 23 5.44 30.87 -3.98
CA PRO A 23 4.19 30.39 -3.41
C PRO A 23 3.46 29.59 -4.49
N LEU A 24 3.61 28.26 -4.43
CA LEU A 24 2.87 27.30 -5.24
C LEU A 24 1.38 27.67 -5.21
N CYS A 25 0.84 28.00 -6.39
CA CYS A 25 -0.58 28.25 -6.59
C CYS A 25 -1.38 27.08 -6.01
N GLY A 26 -2.20 27.37 -5.00
CA GLY A 26 -2.84 26.42 -4.11
C GLY A 26 -3.98 25.64 -4.78
N CYS A 27 -3.65 24.59 -5.53
CA CYS A 27 -4.57 23.49 -5.74
C CYS A 27 -4.39 22.51 -4.58
N MET A 28 -5.08 22.72 -3.46
CA MET A 28 -5.29 21.62 -2.52
C MET A 28 -6.15 20.59 -3.27
N PRO A 29 -5.64 19.37 -3.56
CA PRO A 29 -6.44 18.38 -4.26
C PRO A 29 -7.72 18.11 -3.45
N PRO A 30 -8.86 17.89 -4.12
CA PRO A 30 -10.09 17.57 -3.41
C PRO A 30 -9.87 16.34 -2.51
N PRO A 31 -10.53 16.27 -1.34
CA PRO A 31 -10.46 15.11 -0.48
C PRO A 31 -10.79 13.84 -1.27
N ARG A 32 -9.99 12.79 -1.08
CA ARG A 32 -10.27 11.50 -1.71
C ARG A 32 -11.61 10.97 -1.20
N PRO A 33 -12.46 10.37 -2.06
CA PRO A 33 -13.68 9.72 -1.61
C PRO A 33 -13.40 8.67 -0.52
N ALA A 34 -14.34 8.56 0.41
CA ALA A 34 -14.30 7.53 1.44
C ALA A 34 -14.48 6.14 0.80
N ILE A 35 -13.86 5.12 1.39
CA ILE A 35 -14.07 3.73 0.98
C ILE A 35 -15.44 3.27 1.48
N THR A 36 -16.17 2.53 0.64
CA THR A 36 -17.49 2.01 0.99
C THR A 36 -17.42 0.51 1.24
N ALA A 37 -18.35 -0.02 2.04
CA ALA A 37 -18.55 -1.45 2.19
C ALA A 37 -18.78 -2.14 0.84
N ALA A 38 -19.56 -1.50 -0.04
CA ALA A 38 -19.86 -2.00 -1.39
C ALA A 38 -18.59 -2.17 -2.23
N ALA A 39 -17.60 -1.29 -2.10
CA ALA A 39 -16.32 -1.41 -2.81
C ALA A 39 -15.52 -2.67 -2.41
N LEU A 40 -15.68 -3.14 -1.16
CA LEU A 40 -15.02 -4.37 -0.70
C LEU A 40 -15.82 -5.63 -1.04
N THR A 41 -17.16 -5.53 -1.08
CA THR A 41 -18.06 -6.68 -1.31
C THR A 41 -18.50 -6.84 -2.77
N GLN A 42 -18.10 -5.94 -3.67
CA GLN A 42 -18.43 -6.02 -5.10
C GLN A 42 -17.80 -7.23 -5.81
N ALA A 43 -16.64 -7.70 -5.33
CA ALA A 43 -16.01 -8.90 -5.85
C ALA A 43 -16.33 -10.10 -4.96
N SER A 44 -16.60 -11.25 -5.59
CA SER A 44 -16.80 -12.50 -4.85
C SER A 44 -15.54 -12.97 -4.13
N THR A 45 -14.37 -12.75 -4.73
CA THR A 45 -13.07 -13.12 -4.17
C THR A 45 -11.98 -12.14 -4.63
N TRP A 46 -11.12 -11.75 -3.69
CA TRP A 46 -9.92 -10.96 -3.91
C TRP A 46 -8.69 -11.87 -3.75
N TYR A 47 -7.98 -12.18 -4.83
CA TYR A 47 -6.78 -13.03 -4.82
C TYR A 47 -5.52 -12.17 -4.70
N LEU A 48 -4.68 -12.45 -3.70
CA LEU A 48 -3.41 -11.73 -3.55
C LEU A 48 -2.53 -11.99 -4.78
N SER A 49 -2.21 -10.97 -5.58
CA SER A 49 -1.39 -11.09 -6.80
C SER A 49 0.00 -10.51 -6.60
N GLU A 50 0.14 -9.50 -5.75
CA GLU A 50 1.44 -8.91 -5.41
C GLU A 50 1.55 -8.64 -3.91
N TYR A 51 2.70 -8.97 -3.34
CA TYR A 51 3.06 -8.65 -1.97
C TYR A 51 4.40 -7.93 -1.95
N THR A 52 4.42 -6.75 -1.34
CA THR A 52 5.65 -5.98 -1.11
C THR A 52 5.99 -6.02 0.37
N ALA A 53 7.22 -6.44 0.68
CA ALA A 53 7.77 -6.43 2.04
C ALA A 53 9.23 -5.99 1.99
N ALA A 54 9.64 -5.10 2.91
CA ALA A 54 10.99 -4.54 2.94
C ALA A 54 11.48 -4.00 1.57
N GLY A 55 10.56 -3.43 0.79
CA GLY A 55 10.84 -2.91 -0.56
C GLY A 55 11.02 -3.96 -1.65
N GLN A 56 10.87 -5.25 -1.34
CA GLN A 56 10.93 -6.35 -2.31
C GLN A 56 9.53 -6.78 -2.72
N ILE A 57 9.33 -6.97 -4.02
CA ILE A 57 8.06 -7.37 -4.59
C ILE A 57 8.07 -8.86 -4.92
N THR A 58 7.08 -9.59 -4.42
CA THR A 58 6.82 -11.00 -4.75
C THR A 58 5.45 -11.12 -5.43
N ARG A 59 5.33 -11.97 -6.46
CA ARG A 59 4.13 -12.07 -7.29
C ARG A 59 3.56 -13.47 -7.38
N ASP A 60 2.24 -13.53 -7.47
CA ASP A 60 1.44 -14.71 -7.76
C ASP A 60 1.92 -15.96 -7.01
N TYR A 61 2.21 -17.06 -7.71
CA TYR A 61 2.61 -18.33 -7.11
C TYR A 61 3.93 -18.29 -6.33
N SER A 62 4.75 -17.24 -6.49
CA SER A 62 5.97 -17.06 -5.71
C SER A 62 5.69 -16.51 -4.31
N ILE A 63 4.48 -16.01 -4.05
CA ILE A 63 4.09 -15.50 -2.73
C ILE A 63 3.91 -16.68 -1.78
N LYS A 64 4.75 -16.73 -0.73
CA LYS A 64 4.57 -17.70 0.36
C LYS A 64 3.26 -17.44 1.09
N ASP A 65 2.54 -18.51 1.43
CA ASP A 65 1.26 -18.46 2.14
C ASP A 65 0.23 -17.55 1.44
N ARG A 66 0.28 -17.53 0.10
CA ARG A 66 -0.62 -16.75 -0.76
C ARG A 66 -2.07 -17.05 -0.39
N PHE A 67 -2.86 -16.00 -0.20
CA PHE A 67 -4.24 -16.13 0.24
C PHE A 67 -5.20 -15.28 -0.59
N ALA A 68 -6.48 -15.56 -0.44
CA ALA A 68 -7.57 -14.74 -0.94
C ALA A 68 -8.47 -14.25 0.19
N LEU A 69 -9.23 -13.20 -0.07
CA LEU A 69 -10.24 -12.63 0.83
C LEU A 69 -11.62 -12.66 0.16
N ARG A 70 -12.65 -13.02 0.92
CA ARG A 70 -14.05 -12.82 0.54
C ARG A 70 -14.73 -11.99 1.62
N PHE A 71 -15.27 -10.83 1.24
CA PHE A 71 -16.01 -9.96 2.14
C PHE A 71 -17.51 -10.15 1.93
N ALA A 72 -18.27 -10.24 3.02
CA ALA A 72 -19.72 -10.26 2.98
C ALA A 72 -20.30 -8.94 3.54
N PRO A 73 -21.45 -8.45 3.02
CA PRO A 73 -22.09 -7.23 3.50
C PRO A 73 -22.53 -7.24 4.97
N ASP A 74 -22.64 -8.43 5.57
CA ASP A 74 -22.99 -8.62 6.98
C ASP A 74 -21.81 -8.36 7.95
N GLY A 75 -20.65 -7.95 7.43
CA GLY A 75 -19.44 -7.71 8.21
C GLY A 75 -18.63 -8.97 8.48
N SER A 76 -18.99 -10.13 7.93
CA SER A 76 -18.16 -11.34 7.97
C SER A 76 -17.18 -11.39 6.78
N TYR A 77 -16.05 -12.05 6.97
CA TYR A 77 -15.13 -12.37 5.87
C TYR A 77 -14.62 -13.81 5.96
N ARG A 78 -14.03 -14.27 4.85
CA ARG A 78 -13.23 -15.50 4.78
C ARG A 78 -11.84 -15.16 4.25
N ARG A 79 -10.80 -15.69 4.90
CA ARG A 79 -9.46 -15.78 4.34
C ARG A 79 -9.23 -17.20 3.87
N ILE A 80 -8.85 -17.37 2.62
CA ILE A 80 -8.65 -18.69 1.98
C ILE A 80 -7.17 -18.83 1.68
N LEU A 81 -6.51 -19.85 2.22
CA LEU A 81 -5.13 -20.17 1.85
C LEU A 81 -5.13 -20.87 0.50
N LEU A 82 -4.44 -20.31 -0.50
CA LEU A 82 -4.54 -20.79 -1.88
C LEU A 82 -3.74 -22.07 -2.17
N SER A 83 -2.94 -22.55 -1.21
CA SER A 83 -2.20 -23.81 -1.35
C SER A 83 -3.04 -25.05 -1.07
N ASP A 84 -4.05 -24.95 -0.19
CA ASP A 84 -4.85 -26.08 0.28
C ASP A 84 -6.36 -25.77 0.39
N ASP A 85 -6.77 -24.56 0.00
CA ASP A 85 -8.13 -24.03 0.09
C ASP A 85 -8.72 -24.03 1.51
N SER A 86 -7.88 -24.09 2.55
CA SER A 86 -8.31 -23.93 3.94
C SER A 86 -8.84 -22.53 4.20
N GLU A 87 -9.95 -22.43 4.96
CA GLU A 87 -10.62 -21.17 5.23
C GLU A 87 -10.57 -20.78 6.72
N THR A 88 -10.22 -19.54 6.97
CA THR A 88 -10.35 -18.89 8.28
C THR A 88 -11.48 -17.87 8.22
N ALA A 89 -12.49 -18.06 9.06
CA ALA A 89 -13.58 -17.09 9.24
C ALA A 89 -13.17 -15.96 10.19
N GLY A 90 -13.74 -14.78 9.96
CA GLY A 90 -13.59 -13.62 10.83
C GLY A 90 -14.61 -12.53 10.53
N THR A 91 -14.42 -11.37 11.16
CA THR A 91 -15.21 -10.16 10.93
C THR A 91 -14.35 -9.02 10.38
N TRP A 92 -14.97 -8.11 9.66
CA TRP A 92 -14.32 -6.93 9.12
C TRP A 92 -15.13 -5.67 9.40
N LYS A 93 -14.44 -4.54 9.50
CA LYS A 93 -15.06 -3.22 9.55
C LYS A 93 -14.14 -2.17 8.95
N LEU A 94 -14.74 -1.08 8.46
CA LEU A 94 -14.04 0.15 8.09
C LEU A 94 -14.18 1.16 9.22
N ASN A 95 -13.07 1.81 9.58
CA ASN A 95 -12.97 2.83 10.60
C ASN A 95 -12.37 4.13 10.01
N ASN A 96 -12.42 5.21 10.81
CA ASN A 96 -12.00 6.58 10.52
C ASN A 96 -12.96 7.36 9.59
N PRO A 97 -12.91 8.71 9.58
CA PRO A 97 -13.85 9.53 8.82
C PRO A 97 -13.86 9.28 7.30
N ASP A 98 -12.75 8.77 6.76
CA ASP A 98 -12.60 8.41 5.34
C ASP A 98 -12.80 6.91 5.07
N ASN A 99 -13.15 6.12 6.11
CA ASN A 99 -13.31 4.68 6.05
C ASN A 99 -12.09 3.93 5.49
N ARG A 100 -10.88 4.49 5.60
CA ARG A 100 -9.70 3.85 5.02
C ARG A 100 -9.04 2.84 5.95
N MET A 101 -9.38 2.82 7.23
CA MET A 101 -8.83 1.81 8.14
C MET A 101 -9.69 0.54 8.10
N LEU A 102 -9.20 -0.49 7.43
CA LEU A 102 -9.78 -1.83 7.43
C LEU A 102 -9.23 -2.63 8.60
N ILE A 103 -10.13 -3.13 9.45
CA ILE A 103 -9.79 -4.02 10.55
C ILE A 103 -10.35 -5.40 10.22
N LEU A 104 -9.49 -6.41 10.20
CA LEU A 104 -9.86 -7.82 10.08
C LEU A 104 -9.62 -8.52 11.42
N THR A 105 -10.63 -9.18 11.98
CA THR A 105 -10.50 -9.93 13.23
C THR A 105 -10.88 -11.38 12.95
N ASP A 106 -9.94 -12.30 13.11
CA ASP A 106 -10.20 -13.72 12.91
C ASP A 106 -10.83 -14.38 14.16
N HIS A 107 -11.10 -15.68 14.08
CA HIS A 107 -11.66 -16.46 15.19
C HIS A 107 -10.81 -16.46 16.49
N LYS A 108 -9.54 -16.04 16.45
CA LYS A 108 -8.69 -15.90 17.65
C LYS A 108 -8.89 -14.57 18.35
N GLY A 109 -9.57 -13.61 17.71
CA GLY A 109 -9.87 -12.29 18.26
C GLY A 109 -8.76 -11.26 18.07
N ASP A 110 -7.69 -11.60 17.34
CA ASP A 110 -6.56 -10.68 17.11
C ASP A 110 -6.87 -9.74 15.92
N PRO A 111 -7.00 -8.41 16.15
CA PRO A 111 -7.25 -7.47 15.06
C PRO A 111 -6.00 -7.25 14.21
N GLN A 112 -6.18 -7.33 12.91
CA GLN A 112 -5.21 -6.98 11.88
C GLN A 112 -5.67 -5.69 11.21
N GLU A 113 -4.87 -4.63 11.34
CA GLU A 113 -5.15 -3.32 10.76
C GLU A 113 -4.46 -3.16 9.41
N PHE A 114 -5.21 -2.68 8.44
CA PHE A 114 -4.75 -2.32 7.10
C PHE A 114 -5.34 -0.97 6.74
N VAL A 115 -4.61 -0.21 5.93
CA VAL A 115 -5.19 0.93 5.25
C VAL A 115 -5.55 0.55 3.82
N VAL A 116 -6.78 0.86 3.42
CA VAL A 116 -7.26 0.73 2.05
C VAL A 116 -6.77 1.93 1.26
N GLN A 117 -5.77 1.71 0.42
CA GLN A 117 -5.26 2.72 -0.50
C GLN A 117 -6.27 2.91 -1.64
N ASP A 118 -6.77 1.82 -2.21
CA ASP A 118 -7.74 1.84 -3.30
C ASP A 118 -8.57 0.54 -3.35
N ALA A 119 -9.79 0.65 -3.89
CA ALA A 119 -10.70 -0.48 -4.10
C ALA A 119 -11.58 -0.21 -5.33
N THR A 120 -11.23 -0.83 -6.45
CA THR A 120 -11.94 -0.76 -7.73
C THR A 120 -12.69 -2.07 -7.97
N ASN A 121 -13.39 -2.23 -9.10
CA ASN A 121 -14.04 -3.49 -9.48
C ASN A 121 -13.04 -4.61 -9.84
N GLU A 122 -11.75 -4.30 -9.99
CA GLU A 122 -10.72 -5.26 -10.41
C GLU A 122 -9.61 -5.44 -9.38
N THR A 123 -9.35 -4.40 -8.59
CA THR A 123 -8.22 -4.35 -7.67
C THR A 123 -8.64 -3.90 -6.27
N LEU A 124 -8.02 -4.52 -5.26
CA LEU A 124 -8.04 -4.04 -3.89
C LEU A 124 -6.58 -3.86 -3.46
N PHE A 125 -6.22 -2.64 -3.07
CA PHE A 125 -4.87 -2.32 -2.64
C PHE A 125 -4.85 -1.93 -1.16
N LEU A 126 -4.20 -2.78 -0.36
CA LEU A 126 -4.03 -2.59 1.07
C LEU A 126 -2.56 -2.30 1.40
N TYR A 127 -2.31 -1.49 2.42
CA TYR A 127 -1.01 -1.42 3.06
C TYR A 127 -1.12 -1.64 4.57
N ARG A 128 -0.11 -2.25 5.15
CA ARG A 128 0.05 -2.35 6.60
C ARG A 128 1.19 -1.44 7.03
N PRO A 129 0.91 -0.40 7.83
CA PRO A 129 1.96 0.45 8.37
C PRO A 129 2.99 -0.37 9.15
N ALA A 130 4.27 -0.20 8.83
CA ALA A 130 5.34 -0.79 9.61
C ALA A 130 5.60 0.07 10.86
N LYS A 131 5.98 -0.57 11.98
CA LYS A 131 6.48 0.16 13.16
C LYS A 131 7.84 0.82 12.87
N THR A 132 8.66 0.17 12.04
CA THR A 132 9.95 0.65 11.54
C THR A 132 10.17 0.12 10.12
N GLY A 133 10.84 0.88 9.25
CA GLY A 133 11.10 0.46 7.86
C GLY A 133 9.93 0.70 6.90
N SER A 134 9.98 0.06 5.74
CA SER A 134 8.95 0.19 4.70
C SER A 134 7.66 -0.55 5.10
N PRO A 135 6.47 0.02 4.82
CA PRO A 135 5.20 -0.67 5.03
C PRO A 135 5.11 -1.90 4.14
N ASP A 136 4.33 -2.87 4.57
CA ASP A 136 3.91 -3.97 3.70
C ASP A 136 2.79 -3.49 2.79
N ALA A 137 2.78 -3.97 1.54
CA ALA A 137 1.75 -3.65 0.56
C ALA A 137 1.19 -4.93 -0.07
N TYR A 138 -0.13 -4.98 -0.26
CA TYR A 138 -0.86 -6.15 -0.74
C TYR A 138 -1.79 -5.72 -1.89
N LEU A 139 -1.49 -6.14 -3.11
CA LEU A 139 -2.37 -5.95 -4.25
C LEU A 139 -3.17 -7.23 -4.49
N PHE A 140 -4.48 -7.13 -4.38
CA PHE A 140 -5.40 -8.18 -4.73
C PHE A 140 -6.05 -7.89 -6.07
N LYS A 141 -6.39 -8.96 -6.79
CA LYS A 141 -7.15 -8.91 -8.04
C LYS A 141 -8.36 -9.83 -7.97
N THR A 142 -9.37 -9.59 -8.80
CA THR A 142 -10.54 -10.47 -8.91
C THR A 142 -10.25 -11.76 -9.70
N VAL A 143 -9.16 -11.78 -10.46
CA VAL A 143 -8.63 -12.96 -11.17
C VAL A 143 -7.50 -13.57 -10.36
N ARG A 144 -7.50 -14.90 -10.25
CA ARG A 144 -6.51 -15.69 -9.50
C ARG A 144 -5.15 -15.76 -10.20
#